data_AF-A0A915AMY7-F1
#
_entry.id   AF-A0A915AMY7-F1
#
_cell.length_a   1.000
_cell.length_b   1.000
_cell.length_c   1.000
_cell.angle_alpha   90.00
_cell.angle_beta   90.00
_cell.angle_gamma   90.00
#
_symmetry.space_group_name_H-M   'P 1'
#
loop_
_entity.id
_entity.type
_entity.pdbx_description
1 polymer ?
#
loop_
_entity_poly.entity_id
_entity_poly.type
_entity_poly.pdbx_seq_one_letter_code
_entity_poly.pdbx_strand_id
1 'polypeptide(L)' 'ILTYDGKTCEDIDECVANNAGCEHVCNNEAGGYSCSCEGGFLLAPDKHSCYDVNECLINNGECAQLCKNEEGGHRCE' A
#
# COMPACT_ATOMS: atom_id res chain seq x y z
N ILE A 1 16.01 7.29 -17.59
CA ILE A 1 17.06 8.16 -18.20
C ILE A 1 18.07 7.26 -18.91
N LEU A 2 18.50 7.55 -20.14
CA LEU A 2 19.56 6.74 -20.77
C LEU A 2 20.90 6.98 -20.06
N THR A 3 21.57 5.91 -19.64
CA THR A 3 22.93 5.97 -19.09
C THR A 3 23.95 6.34 -20.19
N TYR A 4 25.18 6.63 -19.78
CA TYR A 4 26.27 7.10 -20.64
C TYR A 4 26.63 6.15 -21.80
N ASP A 5 26.28 4.86 -21.72
CA ASP A 5 26.55 3.89 -22.79
C ASP A 5 25.55 3.95 -23.97
N GLY A 6 24.48 4.76 -23.85
CA GLY A 6 23.42 4.89 -24.84
C GLY A 6 22.59 3.63 -25.07
N LYS A 7 22.73 2.62 -24.20
CA LYS A 7 22.09 1.30 -24.30
C LYS A 7 21.31 0.91 -23.05
N THR A 8 21.75 1.36 -21.89
CA THR A 8 21.12 1.07 -20.60
C THR A 8 20.20 2.22 -20.22
N CYS A 9 18.93 1.94 -19.93
CA CYS A 9 18.02 2.92 -19.34
C CYS A 9 18.12 2.77 -17.83
N GLU A 10 18.61 3.81 -17.15
CA GLU A 10 18.47 3.94 -15.71
C GLU A 10 17.02 4.26 -15.39
N ASP A 11 16.46 3.49 -14.48
CA ASP A 11 15.13 3.70 -13.96
C ASP A 11 15.07 5.01 -13.16
N ILE A 12 13.96 5.73 -13.24
CA ILE A 12 13.77 6.97 -12.48
C ILE A 12 13.01 6.58 -11.22
N ASP A 13 13.58 6.84 -10.04
CA ASP A 13 12.85 6.57 -8.81
C ASP A 13 11.76 7.64 -8.58
N GLU A 14 10.52 7.34 -8.99
CA GLU A 14 9.39 8.25 -8.79
C GLU A 14 8.96 8.35 -7.33
N CYS A 15 9.29 7.36 -6.48
CA CYS A 15 8.94 7.36 -5.07
C CYS A 15 9.65 8.48 -4.28
N VAL A 16 10.82 8.92 -4.74
CA VAL A 16 11.54 10.05 -4.14
C VAL A 16 10.71 11.35 -4.21
N ALA A 17 9.86 11.49 -5.23
CA ALA A 17 9.02 12.65 -5.41
C ALA A 17 7.64 12.44 -4.75
N ASN A 18 7.47 12.97 -3.53
CA ASN A 18 6.19 12.94 -2.80
C ASN A 18 5.57 11.52 -2.71
N ASN A 19 6.41 10.49 -2.51
CA ASN A 19 5.98 9.09 -2.45
C ASN A 19 5.22 8.63 -3.71
N ALA A 20 5.48 9.28 -4.86
CA ALA A 20 4.69 9.15 -6.08
C ALA A 20 3.17 9.35 -5.89
N GLY A 21 2.74 9.98 -4.80
CA GLY A 21 1.34 10.14 -4.42
C GLY A 21 0.70 8.93 -3.71
N CYS A 22 1.46 7.87 -3.42
CA CYS A 22 0.98 6.72 -2.65
C CYS A 22 0.64 7.13 -1.21
N GLU A 23 -0.47 6.62 -0.68
CA GLU A 23 -0.91 6.91 0.69
C GLU A 23 0.03 6.28 1.73
N HIS A 24 0.40 5.02 1.53
CA HIS A 24 1.30 4.29 2.43
C HIS A 24 2.68 4.07 1.79
N VAL A 25 2.85 3.00 1.01
CA VAL A 25 4.15 2.56 0.52
C VAL A 25 4.24 2.76 -0.98
N CYS A 26 5.32 3.39 -1.45
CA CYS A 26 5.69 3.42 -2.86
C CYS A 26 6.81 2.41 -3.13
N ASN A 27 6.64 1.60 -4.17
CA ASN A 27 7.62 0.63 -4.63
C ASN A 27 8.11 1.08 -6.00
N ASN A 28 9.38 1.42 -6.08
CA ASN A 28 10.00 1.77 -7.35
C ASN A 28 10.29 0.51 -8.18
N GLU A 29 9.88 0.50 -9.44
CA GLU A 29 9.96 -0.64 -10.34
C GLU A 29 10.60 -0.23 -11.67
N ALA A 30 11.31 -1.14 -12.34
CA ALA A 30 11.88 -0.81 -13.64
C ALA A 30 10.77 -0.44 -14.65
N GLY A 31 10.71 0.84 -15.04
CA GLY A 31 9.69 1.39 -15.93
C GLY A 31 8.50 2.07 -15.23
N GLY A 32 8.57 2.32 -13.92
CA GLY A 32 7.60 3.14 -13.18
C GLY A 32 7.55 2.81 -11.68
N TYR A 33 6.37 2.92 -11.08
CA TYR A 33 6.18 2.62 -9.66
C TYR A 33 4.85 1.93 -9.41
N SER A 34 4.73 1.29 -8.24
CA SER A 34 3.49 0.73 -7.73
C SER A 34 3.29 1.11 -6.26
N CYS A 35 2.05 1.46 -5.88
CA CYS A 35 1.71 1.69 -4.49
C CYS A 35 1.27 0.39 -3.81
N SER A 36 1.60 0.23 -2.54
CA SER A 36 1.09 -0.83 -1.67
C SER A 36 0.65 -0.25 -0.33
N CYS A 37 -0.21 -1.00 0.37
CA CYS A 37 -0.75 -0.61 1.67
C CYS A 37 -0.11 -1.43 2.79
N GLU A 38 0.01 -0.82 3.97
CA GLU A 38 0.42 -1.52 5.18
C GLU A 38 -0.57 -2.65 5.55
N GLY A 39 -0.15 -3.55 6.44
CA GLY A 39 -1.01 -4.64 6.91
C GLY A 39 -2.30 -4.11 7.53
N GLY A 40 -3.42 -4.77 7.26
CA GLY A 40 -4.74 -4.29 7.68
C GLY A 40 -5.39 -3.31 6.70
N PHE A 41 -4.75 -2.99 5.57
CA PHE A 41 -5.31 -2.11 4.55
C PHE A 41 -5.31 -2.75 3.17
N LEU A 42 -6.20 -2.27 2.31
CA LEU A 42 -6.30 -2.66 0.91
C LEU A 42 -6.13 -1.47 -0.02
N LEU A 43 -5.45 -1.70 -1.13
CA LEU A 43 -5.22 -0.68 -2.15
C LEU A 43 -6.52 -0.36 -2.88
N ALA A 44 -6.85 0.92 -2.95
CA ALA A 44 -8.03 1.42 -3.63
C ALA A 44 -7.89 1.32 -5.17
N PRO A 45 -9.00 1.40 -5.93
CA PRO A 45 -8.97 1.31 -7.39
C PRO A 45 -8.18 2.43 -8.08
N ASP A 46 -7.94 3.56 -7.41
CA ASP A 46 -7.07 4.64 -7.89
C ASP A 46 -5.58 4.27 -7.86
N LYS A 47 -5.24 3.12 -7.27
CA LYS A 47 -3.90 2.58 -7.10
C LYS A 47 -2.98 3.43 -6.21
N HIS A 48 -3.52 4.32 -5.40
CA HIS A 48 -2.75 5.21 -4.52
C HIS A 48 -3.27 5.19 -3.10
N SER A 49 -4.59 5.22 -2.93
CA SER A 49 -5.22 5.30 -1.62
C SER A 49 -5.34 3.92 -0.96
N CYS A 50 -5.40 3.89 0.36
CA CYS A 50 -5.51 2.70 1.18
C CYS A 50 -6.77 2.79 2.05
N TYR A 51 -7.56 1.73 2.08
CA TYR A 51 -8.72 1.64 2.96
C TYR A 51 -8.53 0.54 3.98
N ASP A 52 -8.90 0.86 5.21
CA ASP A 52 -8.89 -0.06 6.33
C ASP A 52 -9.76 -1.31 6.03
N VAL A 53 -9.22 -2.47 6.36
CA VAL A 53 -9.91 -3.75 6.25
C VAL A 53 -10.67 -3.98 7.52
N ASN A 54 -11.99 -4.07 7.42
CA ASN A 54 -12.77 -4.41 8.59
C ASN A 54 -12.75 -5.91 8.87
N GLU A 55 -11.84 -6.37 9.74
CA GLU A 55 -11.73 -7.79 10.08
C GLU A 55 -12.96 -8.32 10.83
N CYS A 56 -13.72 -7.45 11.52
CA CYS A 56 -14.94 -7.86 12.20
C CYS A 56 -16.02 -8.38 11.24
N LEU A 57 -15.94 -8.04 9.95
CA LEU A 57 -16.84 -8.58 8.92
C LEU A 57 -16.49 -10.02 8.51
N ILE A 58 -15.30 -10.50 8.87
CA ILE A 58 -14.79 -11.83 8.53
C ILE A 58 -14.65 -12.63 9.82
N ASN A 59 -15.55 -13.59 10.03
CA ASN A 59 -15.52 -14.46 11.21
C ASN A 59 -15.38 -13.69 12.56
N ASN A 60 -15.99 -12.50 12.65
CA ASN A 60 -15.91 -11.61 13.81
C ASN A 60 -14.46 -11.25 14.23
N GLY A 61 -13.52 -11.15 13.28
CA GLY A 61 -12.11 -10.92 13.60
C GLY A 61 -11.50 -12.02 14.48
N GLU A 62 -12.04 -13.25 14.44
CA GLU A 62 -11.68 -14.34 15.36
C GLU A 62 -11.88 -14.02 16.85
N CYS A 63 -12.64 -12.97 17.18
CA CYS A 63 -12.96 -12.61 18.56
C CYS A 63 -14.03 -13.53 19.14
N ALA A 64 -13.83 -13.94 20.40
CA ALA A 64 -14.80 -14.75 21.14
C ALA A 64 -16.09 -13.99 21.51
N GLN A 65 -16.00 -12.67 21.69
CA GLN A 65 -17.12 -11.80 22.07
C GLN A 65 -17.24 -10.63 21.09
N LEU A 66 -17.01 -9.40 21.53
CA LEU A 66 -17.22 -8.22 20.70
C LEU A 66 -15.94 -7.93 19.91
N CYS A 67 -16.06 -7.85 18.59
CA CYS A 67 -15.02 -7.30 17.74
C CYS A 67 -15.25 -5.81 17.53
N LYS A 68 -14.21 -5.01 17.72
CA LYS A 68 -14.21 -3.60 17.34
C LYS A 68 -13.12 -3.33 16.32
N ASN A 69 -13.55 -2.84 15.17
CA ASN A 69 -12.67 -2.40 14.09
C ASN A 69 -11.89 -1.15 14.51
N GLU A 70 -10.61 -1.12 14.17
CA GLU A 70 -9.70 -0.01 14.37
C GLU A 70 -8.92 0.25 13.08
N GLU A 71 -8.27 1.40 12.97
CA GLU A 71 -7.47 1.69 11.78
C GLU A 71 -6.22 0.78 11.75
N GLY A 72 -6.09 -0.02 10.70
CA GLY A 72 -5.02 -0.99 10.49
C GLY A 72 -5.22 -2.32 11.22
N GLY A 73 -6.41 -2.58 11.76
CA GLY A 73 -6.71 -3.85 12.41
C GLY A 73 -7.99 -3.87 13.25
N HIS A 74 -8.01 -4.75 14.25
CA HIS A 74 -9.16 -4.88 15.15
C HIS A 74 -8.71 -5.26 16.55
N ARG A 75 -9.63 -5.10 17.51
CA ARG A 75 -9.47 -5.59 18.87
C ARG A 75 -10.70 -6.34 19.33
N CYS A 76 -10.47 -7.31 20.21
CA CYS A 76 -11.52 -8.02 20.92
C CYS A 76 -11.78 -7.35 22.28
N GLU A 77 -13.05 -7.24 22.63
CA GLU A 77 -13.54 -6.79 23.94
C GLU A 77 -14.26 -7.92 24.68
#